data_AF-A0A7W1K4N4-F1
#
_entry.id   AF-A0A7W1K4N4-F1
#
_cell.length_a   1.000
_cell.length_b   1.000
_cell.length_c   1.000
_cell.angle_alpha   90.00
_cell.angle_beta   90.00
_cell.angle_gamma   90.00
#
_symmetry.space_group_name_H-M   'P 1'
#
loop_
_entity.id
_entity.type
_entity.pdbx_description
1 polymer ?
#
loop_
_entity_poly.entity_id
_entity_poly.type
_entity_poly.pdbx_seq_one_letter_code
_entity_poly.pdbx_strand_id
1 'polypeptide(L)'
;MPFLALLSDRSPQVALPALLEVAPDLKLEPLSMASLAHVLELEPESILVDAGENAPQAWSVLIELRARDARVPAVVVLERDQLERYPWHDVADEVVYP
;
A
#
# COMPACT_ATOMS: atom_id res chain seq x y z
N MET A 1 0.03 12.03 15.72
CA MET A 1 -0.13 10.57 15.56
C MET A 1 0.11 10.28 14.10
N PRO A 2 0.76 9.18 13.74
CA PRO A 2 1.10 8.92 12.34
C PRO A 2 -0.17 8.72 11.52
N PHE A 3 -0.32 9.53 10.46
CA PHE A 3 -1.38 9.39 9.47
C PHE A 3 -0.92 8.42 8.38
N LEU A 4 -1.58 7.27 8.28
CA LEU A 4 -1.27 6.22 7.32
C LEU A 4 -2.38 6.08 6.28
N ALA A 5 -2.01 5.80 5.04
CA ALA A 5 -2.97 5.44 4.00
C ALA A 5 -2.82 3.97 3.62
N LEU A 6 -3.94 3.27 3.46
CA LEU A 6 -4.01 1.91 2.92
C LEU A 6 -4.82 1.92 1.63
N LEU A 7 -4.17 1.51 0.53
CA LEU A 7 -4.82 1.24 -0.75
C LEU A 7 -5.15 -0.25 -0.82
N SER A 8 -6.42 -0.62 -0.71
CA SER A 8 -6.85 -2.02 -0.60
C SER A 8 -8.27 -2.22 -1.09
N ASP A 9 -8.49 -3.33 -1.81
CA ASP A 9 -9.83 -3.82 -2.15
C ASP A 9 -10.39 -4.78 -1.09
N ARG A 10 -9.52 -5.27 -0.18
CA ARG A 10 -9.90 -6.08 0.98
C ARG A 10 -10.12 -5.18 2.22
N SER A 11 -10.86 -5.69 3.20
CA SER A 11 -10.96 -5.01 4.49
C SER A 11 -9.59 -5.00 5.21
N PRO A 12 -9.26 -3.97 6.01
CA PRO A 12 -8.01 -3.94 6.76
C PRO A 12 -7.85 -5.13 7.73
N GLN A 13 -8.96 -5.65 8.24
CA GLN A 13 -9.00 -6.84 9.09
C GLN A 13 -8.58 -8.13 8.37
N VAL A 14 -8.61 -8.13 7.04
CA VAL A 14 -8.16 -9.24 6.19
C VAL A 14 -6.77 -8.94 5.62
N ALA A 15 -6.53 -7.70 5.19
CA ALA A 15 -5.27 -7.32 4.58
C ALA A 15 -4.12 -7.28 5.59
N LEU A 16 -4.31 -6.63 6.74
CA LEU A 16 -3.28 -6.49 7.77
C LEU A 16 -3.94 -6.24 9.14
N PRO A 17 -4.42 -7.29 9.83
CA PRO A 17 -5.27 -7.17 11.01
C PRO A 17 -4.65 -6.33 12.13
N ALA A 18 -3.34 -6.48 12.36
CA ALA A 18 -2.61 -5.76 13.40
C ALA A 18 -2.53 -4.25 13.15
N LEU A 19 -2.75 -3.78 11.91
CA LEU A 19 -2.70 -2.37 11.55
C LEU A 19 -3.71 -1.55 12.35
N LEU A 20 -4.91 -2.11 12.60
CA LEU A 20 -5.98 -1.41 13.30
C LEU A 20 -5.67 -1.15 14.78
N GLU A 21 -4.72 -1.88 15.37
CA GLU A 21 -4.32 -1.69 16.76
C GLU A 21 -3.24 -0.60 16.91
N VAL A 22 -2.45 -0.37 15.85
CA VAL A 22 -1.27 0.52 15.89
C VAL A 22 -1.43 1.81 15.09
N ALA A 23 -2.39 1.86 14.16
CA ALA A 23 -2.68 3.00 13.29
C ALA A 23 -4.07 3.57 13.58
N PRO A 24 -4.20 4.41 14.64
CA PRO A 24 -5.48 5.03 14.98
C PRO A 24 -5.97 6.04 13.92
N ASP A 25 -5.06 6.54 13.08
CA ASP A 25 -5.35 7.47 11.99
C ASP A 25 -5.02 6.81 10.64
N LEU A 26 -5.89 5.86 10.26
CA LEU A 26 -5.78 5.10 9.02
C LEU A 26 -6.84 5.56 8.01
N LYS A 27 -6.37 6.02 6.84
CA LYS A 27 -7.22 6.26 5.68
C LYS A 27 -7.23 5.04 4.77
N LEU A 28 -8.38 4.39 4.67
CA LEU A 28 -8.62 3.34 3.68
C LEU A 28 -9.19 3.93 2.39
N GLU A 29 -8.61 3.55 1.26
CA GLU A 29 -9.08 3.87 -0.09
C GLU A 29 -8.96 2.63 -1.00
N PRO A 30 -9.77 2.52 -2.07
CA PRO A 30 -9.66 1.42 -3.04
C PRO A 30 -8.27 1.30 -3.67
N LEU A 31 -7.90 0.11 -4.15
CA LEU A 31 -6.64 -0.11 -4.84
C LEU A 31 -6.70 0.46 -6.27
N SER A 32 -6.50 1.77 -6.39
CA SER A 32 -6.64 2.46 -7.67
C SER A 32 -5.67 3.64 -7.84
N MET A 33 -5.43 4.00 -9.09
CA MET A 33 -4.61 5.18 -9.46
C MET A 33 -5.27 6.49 -9.03
N ALA A 34 -6.60 6.55 -9.06
CA ALA A 34 -7.36 7.71 -8.60
C ALA A 34 -7.23 7.89 -7.08
N SER A 35 -7.31 6.78 -6.34
CA SER A 35 -7.09 6.75 -4.89
C SER A 35 -5.66 7.12 -4.53
N LEU A 36 -4.65 6.65 -5.28
CA LEU A 36 -3.27 7.08 -5.09
C LEU A 36 -3.12 8.61 -5.22
N ALA A 37 -3.71 9.21 -6.26
CA ALA A 37 -3.64 10.66 -6.45
C ALA A 37 -4.28 11.41 -5.28
N HIS A 38 -5.47 11.00 -4.85
CA HIS A 38 -6.17 11.60 -3.70
C HIS A 38 -5.38 11.43 -2.40
N VAL A 39 -4.83 10.24 -2.13
CA VAL A 39 -4.04 9.97 -0.93
C VAL A 39 -2.80 10.84 -0.86
N LEU A 40 -2.10 11.05 -1.99
CA LEU A 40 -0.92 11.90 -2.02
C LEU A 40 -1.22 13.37 -1.68
N GLU A 41 -2.41 13.88 -2.00
CA GLU A 41 -2.85 15.22 -1.61
C GLU A 41 -3.05 15.38 -0.09
N LEU A 42 -3.23 14.26 0.63
CA LEU A 42 -3.38 14.24 2.09
C LEU A 42 -2.04 14.16 2.83
N GLU A 43 -0.92 14.04 2.10
CA GLU A 43 0.44 13.98 2.66
C GLU A 43 0.63 12.92 3.78
N PRO A 44 0.35 11.63 3.53
CA PRO A 44 0.54 10.58 4.52
C PRO A 44 2.00 10.37 4.89
N GLU A 45 2.24 9.89 6.11
CA GLU A 45 3.59 9.52 6.55
C GLU A 45 4.08 8.23 5.89
N SER A 46 3.16 7.36 5.48
CA SER A 46 3.43 6.18 4.65
C SER A 46 2.17 5.71 3.93
N ILE A 47 2.37 5.08 2.76
CA ILE A 47 1.32 4.40 2.01
C ILE A 47 1.55 2.89 2.08
N LEU A 48 0.54 2.17 2.56
CA LEU A 48 0.43 0.73 2.47
C LEU A 48 -0.37 0.37 1.21
N VAL A 49 0.09 -0.61 0.45
CA VAL A 49 -0.57 -1.11 -0.76
C VAL A 49 -0.85 -2.60 -0.60
N ASP A 50 -2.12 -2.98 -0.59
CA ASP A 50 -2.52 -4.39 -0.52
C ASP A 50 -2.47 -5.06 -1.89
N ALA A 51 -1.57 -6.01 -2.05
CA ALA A 51 -1.42 -6.80 -3.26
C ALA A 51 -2.04 -8.21 -3.14
N GLY A 52 -2.66 -8.56 -2.00
CA GLY A 52 -3.12 -9.92 -1.73
C GLY A 52 -4.20 -10.43 -2.69
N GLU A 53 -5.17 -9.60 -3.06
CA GLU A 53 -6.20 -9.97 -4.04
C GLU A 53 -5.80 -9.64 -5.48
N ASN A 54 -5.06 -8.54 -5.68
CA ASN A 54 -4.76 -8.01 -7.00
C ASN A 54 -3.33 -7.47 -7.12
N ALA A 55 -2.35 -8.36 -7.05
CA ALA A 55 -0.93 -8.02 -7.22
C ALA A 55 -0.58 -7.24 -8.50
N PRO A 56 -1.15 -7.54 -9.70
CA PRO A 56 -0.89 -6.75 -10.90
C PRO A 56 -1.29 -5.28 -10.76
N GLN A 57 -2.44 -5.01 -10.12
CA GLN A 57 -2.91 -3.65 -9.88
C GLN A 57 -2.04 -2.93 -8.84
N ALA A 58 -1.69 -3.60 -7.74
CA ALA A 58 -0.81 -3.05 -6.72
C ALA A 58 0.57 -2.70 -7.27
N TRP A 59 1.14 -3.58 -8.10
CA TRP A 59 2.37 -3.32 -8.84
C TRP A 59 2.27 -2.07 -9.72
N SER A 60 1.17 -1.93 -10.47
CA SER A 60 0.93 -0.77 -11.33
C SER A 60 0.82 0.55 -10.54
N VAL A 61 0.16 0.52 -9.39
CA VAL A 61 0.04 1.65 -8.46
C VAL A 61 1.41 2.05 -7.90
N LEU A 62 2.24 1.09 -7.50
CA LEU A 62 3.57 1.35 -6.95
C LEU A 62 4.56 1.86 -8.00
N ILE A 63 4.48 1.38 -9.24
CA ILE A 63 5.22 1.96 -10.37
C ILE A 63 4.85 3.43 -10.56
N GLU A 64 3.57 3.75 -10.54
CA GLU A 64 3.12 5.14 -10.68
C GLU A 64 3.63 6.02 -9.55
N LEU A 65 3.53 5.53 -8.30
CA LEU A 65 4.05 6.25 -7.14
C LEU A 65 5.54 6.59 -7.33
N ARG A 66 6.35 5.62 -7.78
CA ARG A 66 7.76 5.82 -8.09
C ARG A 66 7.98 6.77 -9.26
N ALA A 67 7.17 6.68 -10.31
CA ALA A 67 7.25 7.55 -11.49
C ALA A 67 6.96 9.03 -11.15
N ARG A 68 6.16 9.27 -10.11
CA ARG A 68 5.89 10.62 -9.57
C ARG A 68 7.01 11.18 -8.70
N ASP A 69 8.06 10.40 -8.44
CA ASP A 69 9.16 10.74 -7.51
C ASP A 69 8.63 11.18 -6.13
N ALA A 70 7.54 10.55 -5.69
CA ALA A 70 6.93 10.84 -4.40
C ALA A 70 7.86 10.37 -3.28
N ARG A 71 8.11 11.23 -2.29
CA ARG A 71 9.02 10.94 -1.16
C ARG A 71 8.36 10.20 0.00
N VAL A 72 7.15 9.69 -0.20
CA VAL A 72 6.42 8.96 0.85
C VAL A 72 6.84 7.49 0.86
N PRO A 73 7.22 6.93 2.02
CA PRO A 73 7.54 5.51 2.14
C PRO A 73 6.38 4.61 1.70
N ALA A 74 6.68 3.63 0.86
CA ALA A 74 5.73 2.67 0.32
C ALA A 74 5.95 1.28 0.94
N VAL A 75 4.92 0.73 1.58
CA VAL A 75 4.92 -0.63 2.12
C VAL A 75 3.95 -1.47 1.31
N VAL A 76 4.37 -2.64 0.85
CA VAL A 76 3.46 -3.57 0.16
C VAL A 76 3.07 -4.74 1.07
N VAL A 77 1.77 -5.02 1.14
CA VAL A 77 1.23 -6.19 1.83
C VAL A 77 1.08 -7.32 0.81
N LEU A 78 1.76 -8.45 1.03
CA LEU A 78 1.81 -9.57 0.08
C LEU A 78 1.44 -10.88 0.75
N GLU A 79 0.80 -11.77 -0.01
CA GLU A 79 0.81 -13.19 0.32
C GLU A 79 2.20 -13.77 0.01
N ARG A 80 2.67 -14.74 0.81
CA ARG A 80 4.04 -15.28 0.68
C ARG A 80 4.35 -15.85 -0.70
N ASP A 81 3.35 -16.39 -1.38
CA ASP A 81 3.49 -16.99 -2.71
C ASP A 81 3.57 -15.95 -3.86
N GLN A 82 3.30 -14.66 -3.58
CA GLN A 82 3.43 -13.56 -4.53
C GLN A 82 4.80 -12.87 -4.49
N LEU A 83 5.65 -13.22 -3.52
CA LEU A 83 6.93 -12.53 -3.27
C LEU A 83 7.85 -12.54 -4.50
N GLU A 84 7.92 -13.65 -5.24
CA GLU A 84 8.82 -13.81 -6.38
C GLU A 84 8.19 -13.41 -7.73
N ARG A 85 6.93 -12.99 -7.75
CA ARG A 85 6.20 -12.71 -9.00
C ARG A 85 6.54 -11.36 -9.62
N TYR A 86 6.94 -10.40 -8.80
CA TYR A 86 7.31 -9.06 -9.23
C TYR A 86 8.58 -8.61 -8.50
N PRO A 87 9.38 -7.70 -9.07
CA PRO A 87 10.52 -7.14 -8.37
C PRO A 87 10.07 -6.08 -7.35
N TRP A 88 9.37 -6.50 -6.29
CA TRP A 88 8.78 -5.61 -5.28
C TRP A 88 9.78 -4.63 -4.66
N HIS A 89 11.04 -5.07 -4.51
CA HIS A 89 12.15 -4.24 -4.03
C HIS A 89 12.48 -3.03 -4.91
N ASP A 90 12.02 -3.02 -6.16
CA ASP A 90 12.15 -1.86 -7.04
C ASP A 90 11.05 -0.82 -6.79
N VAL A 91 9.95 -1.12 -6.12
CA VAL A 91 8.81 -0.18 -6.05
C VAL A 91 8.26 0.01 -4.64
N ALA A 92 8.69 -0.79 -3.69
CA ALA A 92 8.34 -0.67 -2.27
C ALA A 92 9.61 -0.60 -1.43
N ASP A 93 9.53 0.17 -0.34
CA ASP A 93 10.58 0.28 0.67
C ASP A 93 10.56 -0.91 1.64
N GLU A 94 9.38 -1.49 1.88
CA GLU A 94 9.18 -2.64 2.77
C GLU A 94 8.10 -3.59 2.25
N VAL A 95 8.25 -4.87 2.59
CA VAL A 95 7.28 -5.94 2.37
C VAL A 95 6.78 -6.46 3.70
N VAL A 96 5.47 -6.52 3.87
CA VAL A 96 4.84 -7.17 5.02
C VAL A 96 3.89 -8.28 4.57
N TYR A 97 3.64 -9.21 5.48
CA TYR A 97 2.66 -10.27 5.30
C TYR A 97 1.42 -9.97 6.16
N PRO A 98 0.21 -10.38 5.74
CA PRO A 98 -1.02 -10.28 6.52
C PRO A 98 -0.92 -10.88 7.93
#